data_AF-A0A7J3W5F2-F1
#
_entry.id   AF-A0A7J3W5F2-F1
#
_cell.length_a   1.000
_cell.length_b   1.000
_cell.length_c   1.000
_cell.angle_alpha   90.00
_cell.angle_beta   90.00
_cell.angle_gamma   90.00
#
_symmetry.space_group_name_H-M   'P 1'
#
loop_
_entity.id
_entity.type
_entity.pdbx_description
1 polymer ?
#
loop_
_entity_poly.entity_id
_entity_poly.type
_entity_poly.pdbx_seq_one_letter_code
_entity_poly.pdbx_strand_id
1 'polypeptide(L)'
;MQTSLFQTYKEEKKRYINFLKSFRHDFFVWSEGWPAWLRLSEIGEETILNKLNLHREVLPQEWAFDIDAENWQLCRELAIKLEERLNDWHIPFNRWSSGRWLHYHVFLDDNWLKKKEVEQKANMKWYRLLIETHFDALKKEEYTINDVRELMVQIHRAIPLLILKGFPQSENAKIDPLKFKSTKVLIRMEGTRNEKTGAFKSFLSELPKEQPLIKASWHVRFPSEVSVWRPNPEEYHKLFIIAWEKFVKPQSLKHIKIFKGKHTNEIAWIEKILNTTFTDGRKRLIELVILPYLINHKNIPPDEAVNIAYDWALKNHSIAPITRNKRSFGTTALLNYIRYHAKRCQQTKLKPLSLKGVEKWFADTPEVLDYVLGKNEQ
;
A
#
# COMPACT_ATOMS: atom_id res chain seq x y z
N MET A 1 -1.82 -15.18 43.53
CA MET A 1 -2.54 -14.60 42.37
C MET A 1 -1.64 -13.67 41.55
N GLN A 2 -1.02 -12.64 42.14
CA GLN A 2 -0.15 -11.70 41.40
C GLN A 2 1.05 -12.37 40.68
N THR A 3 1.68 -13.37 41.31
CA THR A 3 2.78 -14.14 40.68
C THR A 3 2.34 -14.82 39.39
N SER A 4 1.11 -15.36 39.36
CA SER A 4 0.56 -16.02 38.17
C SER A 4 0.29 -15.02 37.05
N LEU A 5 -0.24 -13.82 37.37
CA LEU A 5 -0.50 -12.78 36.38
C LEU A 5 0.78 -12.22 35.74
N PHE A 6 1.84 -12.04 36.53
CA PHE A 6 3.13 -11.61 36.00
C PHE A 6 3.78 -12.67 35.10
N GLN A 7 3.62 -13.94 35.46
CA GLN A 7 4.08 -15.06 34.64
C GLN A 7 3.36 -15.11 33.28
N THR A 8 2.04 -14.94 33.27
CA THR A 8 1.25 -14.83 32.02
C THR A 8 1.75 -13.69 31.12
N TYR A 9 2.04 -12.52 31.70
CA TYR A 9 2.62 -11.40 30.95
C TYR A 9 3.97 -11.76 30.30
N LYS A 10 4.86 -12.45 31.03
CA LYS A 10 6.16 -12.89 30.49
C LYS A 10 5.99 -13.89 29.34
N GLU A 11 5.07 -14.83 29.48
CA GLU A 11 4.77 -15.85 28.47
C GLU A 11 4.22 -15.23 27.18
N GLU A 12 3.28 -14.30 27.31
CA GLU A 12 2.73 -13.54 26.19
C GLU A 12 3.81 -12.69 25.48
N LYS A 13 4.66 -12.01 26.26
CA LYS A 13 5.80 -11.25 25.73
C LYS A 13 6.77 -12.16 24.99
N LYS A 14 7.11 -13.32 25.57
CA LYS A 14 7.97 -14.33 24.93
C LYS A 14 7.37 -14.84 23.63
N ARG A 15 6.07 -15.14 23.61
CA ARG A 15 5.34 -15.57 22.40
C ARG A 15 5.44 -14.52 21.30
N TYR A 16 5.22 -13.25 21.64
CA TYR A 16 5.32 -12.16 20.67
C TYR A 16 6.75 -11.94 20.15
N ILE A 17 7.76 -12.07 21.02
CA ILE A 17 9.18 -12.01 20.60
C ILE A 17 9.50 -13.13 19.60
N ASN A 18 9.02 -14.34 19.86
CA ASN A 18 9.22 -15.47 18.96
C ASN A 18 8.54 -15.25 17.61
N PHE A 19 7.38 -14.59 17.60
CA PHE A 19 6.75 -14.13 16.36
C PHE A 19 7.65 -13.15 15.60
N LEU A 20 8.22 -12.13 16.26
CA LEU A 20 9.16 -11.20 15.60
C LEU A 20 10.39 -11.92 15.03
N LYS A 21 10.96 -12.89 15.76
CA LYS A 21 12.07 -13.74 15.29
C LYS A 21 11.70 -14.58 14.07
N SER A 22 10.42 -14.90 13.87
CA SER A 22 9.94 -15.72 12.75
C SER A 22 10.13 -15.05 11.38
N PHE A 23 10.32 -13.72 11.33
CA PHE A 23 10.71 -12.99 10.11
C PHE A 23 12.17 -13.26 9.68
N ARG A 24 12.85 -14.23 10.34
CA ARG A 24 14.22 -14.68 10.06
C ARG A 24 15.27 -13.59 10.23
N HIS A 25 15.00 -12.64 11.11
CA HIS A 25 15.93 -11.59 11.47
C HIS A 25 16.28 -11.72 12.94
N ASP A 26 17.57 -11.87 13.19
CA ASP A 26 18.13 -11.44 14.46
C ASP A 26 18.27 -9.91 14.37
N PHE A 27 17.57 -9.20 15.24
CA PHE A 27 17.45 -7.75 15.18
C PHE A 27 18.12 -7.10 16.39
N PHE A 28 18.47 -5.83 16.23
CA PHE A 28 19.13 -5.10 17.30
C PHE A 28 18.13 -4.64 18.35
N VAL A 29 18.55 -4.69 19.61
CA VAL A 29 17.82 -4.15 20.75
C VAL A 29 18.74 -3.29 21.61
N TRP A 30 18.14 -2.37 22.34
CA TRP A 30 18.86 -1.45 23.22
C TRP A 30 18.03 -1.11 24.45
N SER A 31 18.69 -1.00 25.58
CA SER A 31 18.11 -0.57 26.86
C SER A 31 19.04 0.47 27.48
N GLU A 32 18.47 1.35 28.31
CA GLU A 32 19.28 2.27 29.12
C GLU A 32 20.33 1.50 29.94
N GLY A 33 21.55 2.05 29.98
CA GLY A 33 22.70 1.44 30.63
C GLY A 33 23.50 0.47 29.76
N TRP A 34 23.08 0.18 28.53
CA TRP A 34 23.86 -0.65 27.60
C TRP A 34 24.83 0.21 26.77
N PRO A 35 26.07 -0.27 26.53
CA PRO A 35 27.11 0.51 25.84
C PRO A 35 26.85 0.67 24.34
N ALA A 36 26.09 -0.25 23.74
CA ALA A 36 25.76 -0.27 22.33
C ALA A 36 24.45 -1.02 22.09
N TRP A 37 23.99 -1.02 20.84
CA TRP A 37 22.92 -1.91 20.41
C TRP A 37 23.46 -3.33 20.36
N LEU A 38 22.73 -4.27 20.93
CA LEU A 38 23.10 -5.68 20.98
C LEU A 38 22.15 -6.47 20.10
N ARG A 39 22.62 -7.56 19.50
CA ARG A 39 21.71 -8.46 18.79
C ARG A 39 20.84 -9.18 19.82
N LEU A 40 19.58 -9.41 19.48
CA LEU A 40 18.65 -10.10 20.38
C LEU A 40 19.18 -11.49 20.79
N SER A 41 19.87 -12.19 19.88
CA SER A 41 20.49 -13.49 20.14
C SER A 41 21.64 -13.46 21.16
N GLU A 42 22.28 -12.31 21.36
CA GLU A 42 23.41 -12.13 22.29
C GLU A 42 22.94 -11.92 23.74
N ILE A 43 21.63 -11.73 23.95
CA ILE A 43 21.06 -11.40 25.25
C ILE A 43 20.26 -12.59 25.76
N GLY A 44 20.51 -12.98 27.02
CA GLY A 44 19.74 -14.02 27.69
C GLY A 44 18.23 -13.72 27.69
N GLU A 45 17.41 -14.72 27.41
CA GLU A 45 15.95 -14.58 27.32
C GLU A 45 15.34 -13.93 28.57
N GLU A 46 15.78 -14.35 29.76
CA GLU A 46 15.28 -13.81 31.02
C GLU A 46 15.58 -12.32 31.18
N THR A 47 16.73 -11.85 30.68
CA THR A 47 17.07 -10.42 30.65
C THR A 47 16.11 -9.65 29.77
N ILE A 48 15.79 -10.16 28.57
CA ILE A 48 14.84 -9.53 27.63
C ILE A 48 13.43 -9.45 28.24
N LEU A 49 12.98 -10.55 28.85
CA LEU A 49 11.64 -10.62 29.43
C LEU A 49 11.49 -9.68 30.63
N ASN A 50 12.53 -9.58 31.48
CA ASN A 50 12.52 -8.71 32.66
C ASN A 50 12.80 -7.24 32.36
N LYS A 51 13.44 -6.89 31.24
CA LYS A 51 13.71 -5.49 30.92
C LYS A 51 12.43 -4.72 30.59
N LEU A 52 12.21 -3.66 31.37
CA LEU A 52 11.02 -2.81 31.30
C LEU A 52 11.19 -1.61 30.36
N ASN A 53 12.41 -1.25 29.95
CA ASN A 53 12.68 -0.11 29.07
C ASN A 53 13.48 -0.52 27.82
N LEU A 54 13.12 -1.66 27.24
CA LEU A 54 13.75 -2.19 26.05
C LEU A 54 13.18 -1.53 24.78
N HIS A 55 14.07 -1.18 23.88
CA HIS A 55 13.80 -0.72 22.52
C HIS A 55 14.34 -1.74 21.52
N ARG A 56 13.73 -1.81 20.34
CA ARG A 56 14.16 -2.69 19.25
C ARG A 56 14.22 -1.94 17.94
N GLU A 57 15.02 -2.46 17.02
CA GLU A 57 15.03 -2.06 15.63
C GLU A 57 13.66 -2.33 14.98
N VAL A 58 13.27 -1.44 14.06
CA VAL A 58 12.16 -1.71 13.13
C VAL A 58 12.62 -2.76 12.12
N LEU A 59 11.90 -3.87 12.00
CA LEU A 59 12.33 -4.98 11.16
C LEU A 59 12.34 -4.57 9.66
N PRO A 60 13.17 -5.22 8.83
CA PRO A 60 13.24 -4.92 7.39
C PRO A 60 11.89 -5.05 6.64
N GLN A 61 11.01 -5.94 7.11
CA GLN A 61 9.66 -6.19 6.57
C GLN A 61 8.56 -5.48 7.39
N GLU A 62 8.91 -4.51 8.23
CA GLU A 62 7.99 -3.84 9.12
C GLU A 62 7.90 -2.35 8.78
N TRP A 63 6.68 -1.82 8.82
CA TRP A 63 6.42 -0.39 8.88
C TRP A 63 5.94 -0.02 10.26
N ALA A 64 6.56 0.99 10.85
CA ALA A 64 6.19 1.54 12.14
C ALA A 64 5.69 2.98 11.96
N PHE A 65 4.41 3.23 12.23
CA PHE A 65 3.83 4.57 12.22
C PHE A 65 3.72 5.06 13.66
N ASP A 66 4.47 6.11 13.99
CA ASP A 66 4.32 6.85 15.25
C ASP A 66 3.43 8.07 14.99
N ILE A 67 2.35 8.21 15.77
CA ILE A 67 1.47 9.37 15.73
C ILE A 67 1.87 10.33 16.85
N ASP A 68 2.39 11.49 16.48
CA ASP A 68 2.66 12.57 17.41
C ASP A 68 1.53 13.58 17.38
N ALA A 69 1.01 13.92 18.55
CA ALA A 69 0.01 14.97 18.69
C ALA A 69 0.21 15.78 19.97
N GLU A 70 -0.46 16.93 20.04
CA GLU A 70 -0.51 17.76 21.24
C GLU A 70 -1.42 17.16 22.31
N ASN A 71 -2.57 16.61 21.89
CA ASN A 71 -3.56 15.99 22.76
C ASN A 71 -4.14 14.70 22.16
N TRP A 72 -4.86 13.95 22.99
CA TRP A 72 -5.43 12.65 22.61
C TRP A 72 -6.48 12.73 21.51
N GLN A 73 -7.33 13.76 21.52
CA GLN A 73 -8.38 13.93 20.53
C GLN A 73 -7.78 14.05 19.12
N LEU A 74 -6.76 14.90 18.96
CA LEU A 74 -6.05 15.05 17.70
C LEU A 74 -5.29 13.77 17.29
N CYS A 75 -4.66 13.07 18.25
CA CYS A 75 -4.02 11.79 17.99
C CYS A 75 -5.03 10.77 17.44
N ARG A 76 -6.21 10.69 18.06
CA ARG A 76 -7.29 9.77 17.68
C ARG A 76 -7.89 10.11 16.33
N GLU A 77 -8.11 11.39 16.03
CA GLU A 77 -8.60 11.83 14.71
C GLU A 77 -7.61 11.47 13.60
N LEU A 78 -6.31 11.66 13.84
CA LEU A 78 -5.27 11.31 12.87
C LEU A 78 -5.14 9.79 12.70
N ALA A 79 -5.29 9.04 13.80
CA ALA A 79 -5.35 7.58 13.79
C ALA A 79 -6.52 7.05 12.95
N ILE A 80 -7.74 7.59 13.10
CA ILE A 80 -8.90 7.19 12.28
C ILE A 80 -8.58 7.32 10.79
N LYS A 81 -8.05 8.47 10.37
CA LYS A 81 -7.69 8.72 8.97
C LYS A 81 -6.60 7.76 8.48
N LEU A 82 -5.65 7.38 9.34
CA LEU A 82 -4.60 6.43 9.00
C LEU A 82 -5.20 5.03 8.80
N GLU A 83 -6.07 4.60 9.71
CA GLU A 83 -6.76 3.31 9.63
C GLU A 83 -7.64 3.23 8.38
N GLU A 84 -8.43 4.27 8.08
CA GLU A 84 -9.20 4.39 6.83
C GLU A 84 -8.30 4.22 5.61
N ARG A 85 -7.19 4.97 5.56
CA ARG A 85 -6.24 4.90 4.43
C ARG A 85 -5.60 3.53 4.28
N LEU A 86 -5.25 2.86 5.38
CA LEU A 86 -4.68 1.51 5.34
C LEU A 86 -5.74 0.48 4.91
N ASN A 87 -6.97 0.63 5.37
CA ASN A 87 -8.11 -0.23 5.00
C ASN A 87 -8.47 -0.09 3.52
N ASP A 88 -8.50 1.13 2.96
CA ASP A 88 -8.72 1.38 1.53
C ASP A 88 -7.73 0.61 0.64
N TRP A 89 -6.53 0.38 1.16
CA TRP A 89 -5.44 -0.32 0.48
C TRP A 89 -5.33 -1.79 0.88
N HIS A 90 -6.28 -2.28 1.70
CA HIS A 90 -6.29 -3.64 2.23
C HIS A 90 -4.99 -4.01 2.96
N ILE A 91 -4.40 -3.05 3.69
CA ILE A 91 -3.18 -3.22 4.46
C ILE A 91 -3.55 -3.49 5.92
N PRO A 92 -3.37 -4.71 6.42
CA PRO A 92 -3.61 -5.00 7.83
C PRO A 92 -2.56 -4.32 8.71
N PHE A 93 -2.98 -3.93 9.91
CA PHE A 93 -2.13 -3.25 10.88
C PHE A 93 -2.42 -3.70 12.31
N ASN A 94 -1.42 -3.55 13.18
CA ASN A 94 -1.51 -3.88 14.59
C ASN A 94 -1.36 -2.60 15.41
N ARG A 95 -2.34 -2.31 16.26
CA ARG A 95 -2.43 -1.09 17.07
C ARG A 95 -1.82 -1.27 18.44
N TRP A 96 -1.02 -0.30 18.85
CA TRP A 96 -0.37 -0.31 20.15
C TRP A 96 -0.48 1.05 20.82
N SER A 97 -0.69 1.04 22.14
CA SER A 97 -0.44 2.22 22.95
C SER A 97 1.06 2.47 23.01
N SER A 98 1.51 3.69 22.74
CA SER A 98 2.92 4.10 22.90
C SER A 98 3.14 4.77 24.26
N GLY A 99 2.25 4.57 25.24
CA GLY A 99 2.30 5.18 26.57
C GLY A 99 1.94 6.66 26.57
N ARG A 100 2.39 7.43 25.57
CA ARG A 100 1.88 8.78 25.29
C ARG A 100 0.82 8.74 24.19
N TRP A 101 1.15 8.27 22.99
CA TRP A 101 0.24 8.29 21.85
C TRP A 101 0.00 6.89 21.27
N LEU A 102 -0.30 6.81 19.97
CA LEU A 102 -0.53 5.56 19.26
C LEU A 102 0.66 5.19 18.37
N HIS A 103 0.87 3.89 18.24
CA HIS A 103 1.88 3.30 17.37
C HIS A 103 1.24 2.17 16.57
N TYR A 104 1.52 2.11 15.27
CA TYR A 104 0.99 1.10 14.37
C TYR A 104 2.12 0.30 13.74
N HIS A 105 1.92 -1.02 13.65
CA HIS A 105 2.84 -1.93 12.97
C HIS A 105 2.14 -2.60 11.80
N VAL A 106 2.75 -2.51 10.62
CA VAL A 106 2.38 -3.31 9.44
C VAL A 106 3.54 -4.26 9.18
N PHE A 107 3.28 -5.56 9.21
CA PHE A 107 4.27 -6.58 8.89
C PHE A 107 4.01 -7.12 7.48
N LEU A 108 5.04 -7.19 6.65
CA LEU A 108 4.99 -7.84 5.34
C LEU A 108 5.44 -9.30 5.48
N ASP A 109 4.60 -10.23 5.05
CA ASP A 109 5.05 -11.60 4.83
C ASP A 109 5.91 -11.57 3.56
N ASP A 110 7.22 -11.75 3.62
CA ASP A 110 8.04 -11.79 2.39
C ASP A 110 8.19 -13.21 1.84
N ASN A 111 7.72 -14.23 2.58
CA ASN A 111 7.85 -15.62 2.17
C ASN A 111 6.89 -15.95 1.02
N TRP A 112 5.72 -15.32 0.93
CA TRP A 112 4.82 -15.54 -0.22
C TRP A 112 5.36 -14.90 -1.51
N LEU A 113 6.14 -13.81 -1.42
CA LEU A 113 6.93 -13.29 -2.55
C LEU A 113 7.98 -14.31 -2.98
N LYS A 114 8.63 -14.97 -2.01
CA LYS A 114 9.67 -15.99 -2.24
C LYS A 114 9.16 -17.38 -2.67
N LYS A 115 7.94 -17.77 -2.34
CA LYS A 115 7.41 -19.12 -2.68
C LYS A 115 7.17 -19.31 -4.18
N LYS A 116 6.83 -18.24 -4.91
CA LYS A 116 6.79 -18.25 -6.38
C LYS A 116 8.17 -18.06 -7.04
N GLU A 117 9.22 -17.88 -6.24
CA GLU A 117 10.56 -17.53 -6.69
C GLU A 117 11.31 -18.73 -7.25
N VAL A 118 11.02 -19.98 -6.84
CA VAL A 118 11.58 -21.17 -7.51
C VAL A 118 11.04 -21.32 -8.94
N GLU A 119 9.82 -20.84 -9.23
CA GLU A 119 9.25 -20.78 -10.58
C GLU A 119 9.62 -19.48 -11.34
N GLN A 120 10.01 -18.40 -10.64
CA GLN A 120 10.29 -17.08 -11.23
C GLN A 120 11.79 -16.68 -11.31
N LYS A 121 12.70 -17.55 -10.84
CA LYS A 121 14.11 -17.27 -10.49
C LYS A 121 15.07 -16.78 -11.60
N ALA A 122 14.60 -16.40 -12.78
CA ALA A 122 15.43 -15.88 -13.87
C ALA A 122 14.96 -14.57 -14.53
N ASN A 123 13.74 -14.06 -14.29
CA ASN A 123 13.06 -13.26 -15.33
C ASN A 123 12.35 -11.95 -14.95
N MET A 124 12.51 -11.39 -13.75
CA MET A 124 12.06 -10.01 -13.53
C MET A 124 13.08 -9.00 -14.06
N LYS A 125 13.13 -8.85 -15.39
CA LYS A 125 13.99 -7.89 -16.11
C LYS A 125 13.99 -6.50 -15.49
N TRP A 126 12.85 -6.06 -14.98
CA TRP A 126 12.69 -4.75 -14.31
C TRP A 126 13.49 -4.65 -13.00
N TYR A 127 13.63 -5.75 -12.25
CA TYR A 127 14.32 -5.80 -10.96
C TYR A 127 15.83 -5.69 -11.16
N ARG A 128 16.35 -6.45 -12.13
CA ARG A 128 17.76 -6.34 -12.56
C ARG A 128 18.08 -4.94 -13.07
N LEU A 129 17.23 -4.39 -13.93
CA LEU A 129 17.36 -3.01 -14.44
C LEU A 129 17.36 -1.97 -13.30
N LEU A 130 16.51 -2.14 -12.28
CA LEU A 130 16.48 -1.27 -11.11
C LEU A 130 17.84 -1.24 -10.40
N ILE A 131 18.37 -2.44 -10.10
CA ILE A 131 19.62 -2.63 -9.37
C ILE A 131 20.80 -2.06 -10.17
N GLU A 132 20.96 -2.50 -11.42
CA GLU A 132 22.03 -2.05 -12.31
C GLU A 132 22.01 -0.52 -12.41
N THR A 133 20.85 0.07 -12.74
CA THR A 133 20.79 1.53 -12.88
C THR A 133 21.08 2.27 -11.57
N HIS A 134 20.60 1.74 -10.43
CA HIS A 134 20.84 2.37 -9.14
C HIS A 134 22.33 2.41 -8.78
N PHE A 135 23.03 1.27 -8.92
CA PHE A 135 24.45 1.18 -8.56
C PHE A 135 25.39 1.80 -9.59
N ASP A 136 25.03 1.75 -10.89
CA ASP A 136 25.75 2.48 -11.94
C ASP A 136 25.77 3.98 -11.66
N ALA A 137 24.63 4.53 -11.21
CA ALA A 137 24.52 5.94 -10.87
C ALA A 137 25.27 6.36 -9.61
N LEU A 138 25.50 5.41 -8.70
CA LEU A 138 26.37 5.60 -7.56
C LEU A 138 27.85 5.41 -7.92
N LYS A 139 28.15 5.08 -9.20
CA LYS A 139 29.48 4.75 -9.70
C LYS A 139 30.14 3.64 -8.88
N LYS A 140 29.34 2.68 -8.41
CA LYS A 140 29.82 1.56 -7.61
C LYS A 140 30.17 0.42 -8.56
N GLU A 141 31.46 0.25 -8.82
CA GLU A 141 31.99 -0.74 -9.79
C GLU A 141 31.60 -2.18 -9.43
N GLU A 142 31.54 -2.50 -8.12
CA GLU A 142 31.07 -3.79 -7.62
C GLU A 142 30.10 -3.60 -6.45
N TYR A 143 28.98 -4.32 -6.47
CA TYR A 143 28.01 -4.36 -5.38
C TYR A 143 27.74 -5.80 -4.93
N THR A 144 27.52 -5.97 -3.64
CA THR A 144 27.34 -7.26 -2.97
C THR A 144 25.85 -7.62 -2.86
N ILE A 145 25.57 -8.87 -2.45
CA ILE A 145 24.21 -9.30 -2.10
C ILE A 145 23.65 -8.45 -0.94
N ASN A 146 24.49 -8.00 -0.01
CA ASN A 146 24.05 -7.16 1.10
C ASN A 146 23.68 -5.76 0.63
N ASP A 147 24.42 -5.18 -0.33
CA ASP A 147 24.05 -3.90 -0.94
C ASP A 147 22.67 -3.96 -1.60
N VAL A 148 22.39 -5.03 -2.35
CA VAL A 148 21.08 -5.25 -2.96
C VAL A 148 20.00 -5.37 -1.89
N ARG A 149 20.23 -6.15 -0.82
CA ARG A 149 19.28 -6.29 0.29
C ARG A 149 19.00 -4.94 0.95
N GLU A 150 20.02 -4.15 1.25
CA GLU A 150 19.86 -2.82 1.84
C GLU A 150 19.04 -1.89 0.95
N LEU A 151 19.31 -1.86 -0.35
CA LEU A 151 18.51 -1.11 -1.31
C LEU A 151 17.04 -1.57 -1.26
N MET A 152 16.77 -2.88 -1.22
CA MET A 152 15.40 -3.37 -1.17
C MET A 152 14.67 -2.95 0.10
N VAL A 153 15.35 -3.00 1.24
CA VAL A 153 14.80 -2.54 2.53
C VAL A 153 14.50 -1.04 2.48
N GLN A 154 15.41 -0.23 1.93
CA GLN A 154 15.20 1.21 1.78
C GLN A 154 13.96 1.52 0.93
N ILE A 155 13.80 0.83 -0.20
CA ILE A 155 12.63 1.02 -1.07
C ILE A 155 11.35 0.58 -0.37
N HIS A 156 11.35 -0.59 0.26
CA HIS A 156 10.21 -1.09 1.01
C HIS A 156 9.77 -0.12 2.10
N ARG A 157 10.72 0.40 2.90
CA ARG A 157 10.45 1.38 3.95
C ARG A 157 9.98 2.73 3.43
N ALA A 158 10.26 3.06 2.17
CA ALA A 158 9.76 4.27 1.54
C ALA A 158 8.31 4.15 1.02
N ILE A 159 7.74 2.95 0.91
CA ILE A 159 6.34 2.76 0.45
C ILE A 159 5.33 3.51 1.33
N PRO A 160 5.39 3.46 2.68
CA PRO A 160 4.55 4.28 3.56
C PRO A 160 4.52 5.77 3.22
N LEU A 161 5.62 6.34 2.71
CA LEU A 161 5.65 7.75 2.31
C LEU A 161 4.74 8.04 1.11
N LEU A 162 4.44 7.04 0.27
CA LEU A 162 3.42 7.13 -0.78
C LEU A 162 2.02 7.13 -0.17
N ILE A 163 1.77 6.25 0.79
CA ILE A 163 0.49 6.12 1.49
C ILE A 163 0.15 7.43 2.23
N LEU A 164 1.18 8.06 2.81
CA LEU A 164 1.07 9.34 3.51
C LEU A 164 1.08 10.56 2.57
N LYS A 165 1.21 10.38 1.25
CA LYS A 165 1.17 11.51 0.32
C LYS A 165 -0.24 12.12 0.32
N GLY A 166 -0.32 13.43 0.55
CA GLY A 166 -1.59 14.15 0.67
C GLY A 166 -2.38 13.80 1.93
N PHE A 167 -1.76 13.11 2.89
CA PHE A 167 -2.36 12.82 4.17
C PHE A 167 -2.40 14.09 5.02
N PRO A 168 -3.53 14.43 5.65
CA PRO A 168 -3.65 15.66 6.42
C PRO A 168 -2.71 15.61 7.63
N GLN A 169 -1.75 16.53 7.68
CA GLN A 169 -0.86 16.73 8.82
C GLN A 169 -0.96 18.20 9.26
N SER A 170 -0.76 18.45 10.55
CA SER A 170 -0.70 19.79 11.14
C SER A 170 0.50 19.89 12.07
N GLU A 171 0.82 21.10 12.52
CA GLU A 171 1.87 21.30 13.54
C GLU A 171 1.55 20.57 14.85
N ASN A 172 0.26 20.45 15.18
CA ASN A 172 -0.24 19.86 16.42
C ASN A 172 -0.53 18.36 16.33
N ALA A 173 -0.52 17.78 15.13
CA ALA A 173 -0.73 16.36 14.92
C ALA A 173 -0.14 15.89 13.59
N LYS A 174 0.80 14.95 13.63
CA LYS A 174 1.50 14.41 12.47
C LYS A 174 1.91 12.95 12.68
N ILE A 175 2.13 12.27 11.56
CA ILE A 175 2.76 10.94 11.56
C ILE A 175 4.25 11.15 11.29
N ASP A 176 5.12 10.66 12.18
CA ASP A 176 6.56 10.84 12.06
C ASP A 176 7.14 10.11 10.83
N PRO A 177 7.56 10.83 9.78
CA PRO A 177 8.08 10.18 8.58
C PRO A 177 9.52 9.67 8.77
N LEU A 178 10.21 10.01 9.86
CA LEU A 178 11.60 9.60 10.09
C LEU A 178 11.73 8.07 10.22
N LYS A 179 10.66 7.41 10.69
CA LYS A 179 10.57 5.94 10.77
C LYS A 179 10.75 5.25 9.42
N PHE A 180 10.49 5.95 8.32
CA PHE A 180 10.60 5.45 6.96
C PHE A 180 11.91 5.84 6.27
N LYS A 181 12.61 6.84 6.79
CA LYS A 181 13.80 7.43 6.14
C LYS A 181 15.12 6.92 6.72
N SER A 182 15.18 6.69 8.03
CA SER A 182 16.42 6.24 8.68
C SER A 182 16.55 4.73 8.62
N THR A 183 17.71 4.22 8.25
CA THR A 183 18.02 2.78 8.29
C THR A 183 18.13 2.26 9.72
N LYS A 184 18.55 3.11 10.67
CA LYS A 184 18.75 2.78 12.09
C LYS A 184 17.70 3.50 12.94
N VAL A 185 16.53 2.89 13.07
CA VAL A 185 15.42 3.42 13.88
C VAL A 185 15.11 2.43 14.97
N LEU A 186 15.18 2.91 16.22
CA LEU A 186 14.63 2.19 17.35
C LEU A 186 13.19 2.61 17.62
N ILE A 187 12.39 1.63 18.00
CA ILE A 187 11.04 1.78 18.51
C ILE A 187 10.97 1.10 19.87
N ARG A 188 10.09 1.61 20.74
CA ARG A 188 9.89 0.97 22.03
C ARG A 188 9.30 -0.43 21.82
N MET A 189 9.89 -1.42 22.49
CA MET A 189 9.48 -2.81 22.36
C MET A 189 8.11 -3.05 22.99
N GLU A 190 7.37 -4.00 22.42
CA GLU A 190 6.04 -4.37 22.86
C GLU A 190 6.07 -4.94 24.29
N GLY A 191 5.15 -4.49 25.13
CA GLY A 191 5.11 -4.80 26.55
C GLY A 191 6.11 -4.03 27.41
N THR A 192 6.89 -3.08 26.88
CA THR A 192 7.81 -2.29 27.72
C THR A 192 7.21 -0.95 28.15
N ARG A 193 7.67 -0.48 29.30
CA ARG A 193 7.27 0.74 30.00
C ARG A 193 7.95 1.96 29.39
N ASN A 194 7.17 2.99 29.13
CA ASN A 194 7.66 4.32 28.81
C ASN A 194 8.18 4.99 30.10
N GLU A 195 9.40 5.50 30.08
CA GLU A 195 10.03 6.10 31.27
C GLU A 195 9.28 7.37 31.74
N LYS A 196 8.89 8.24 30.81
CA LYS A 196 8.26 9.53 31.12
C LYS A 196 6.86 9.38 31.70
N THR A 197 6.03 8.54 31.07
CA THR A 197 4.63 8.36 31.47
C THR A 197 4.46 7.24 32.48
N GLY A 198 5.44 6.33 32.59
CA GLY A 198 5.31 5.10 33.37
C GLY A 198 4.30 4.09 32.79
N ALA A 199 3.72 4.33 31.61
CA ALA A 199 2.75 3.46 30.97
C ALA A 199 3.42 2.42 30.05
N PHE A 200 2.88 1.21 30.03
CA PHE A 200 3.31 0.12 29.19
C PHE A 200 2.79 0.23 27.75
N LYS A 201 3.60 -0.24 26.80
CA LYS A 201 3.18 -0.47 25.41
C LYS A 201 2.31 -1.71 25.36
N SER A 202 1.02 -1.55 25.07
CA SER A 202 0.03 -2.64 25.05
C SER A 202 -0.69 -2.67 23.71
N PHE A 203 -1.01 -3.88 23.25
CA PHE A 203 -1.86 -4.07 22.09
C PHE A 203 -3.26 -3.53 22.38
N LEU A 204 -3.88 -2.97 21.35
CA LEU A 204 -5.25 -2.46 21.39
C LEU A 204 -6.06 -3.24 20.35
N SER A 205 -7.19 -3.83 20.75
CA SER A 205 -8.09 -4.55 19.83
C SER A 205 -9.00 -3.63 19.04
N GLU A 206 -9.25 -2.42 19.56
CA GLU A 206 -9.97 -1.33 18.89
C GLU A 206 -9.28 0.02 19.17
N LEU A 207 -9.65 1.07 18.44
CA LEU A 207 -9.16 2.43 18.71
C LEU A 207 -9.93 3.02 19.90
N PRO A 208 -9.30 3.24 21.06
CA PRO A 208 -10.03 3.65 22.26
C PRO A 208 -10.56 5.09 22.14
N LYS A 209 -11.63 5.39 22.88
CA LYS A 209 -12.17 6.76 22.97
C LYS A 209 -11.29 7.66 23.84
N GLU A 210 -10.67 7.09 24.86
CA GLU A 210 -9.78 7.78 25.81
C GLU A 210 -8.34 7.26 25.69
N GLN A 211 -7.38 8.05 26.19
CA GLN A 211 -5.96 7.73 26.11
C GLN A 211 -5.63 6.49 26.96
N PRO A 212 -5.11 5.40 26.36
CA PRO A 212 -4.85 4.15 27.08
C PRO A 212 -3.53 4.22 27.87
N LEU A 213 -3.60 4.57 29.15
CA LEU A 213 -2.46 4.64 30.06
C LEU A 213 -2.33 3.37 30.94
N ILE A 214 -1.86 2.27 30.36
CA ILE A 214 -1.69 0.99 31.06
C ILE A 214 -0.52 1.06 32.06
N LYS A 215 -0.77 1.13 33.37
CA LYS A 215 0.28 1.31 34.40
C LYS A 215 0.83 0.02 35.01
N ALA A 216 0.19 -1.12 34.77
CA ALA A 216 0.62 -2.40 35.33
C ALA A 216 0.88 -3.45 34.23
N SER A 217 1.94 -4.24 34.40
CA SER A 217 2.39 -5.23 33.41
C SER A 217 1.35 -6.32 33.15
N TRP A 218 0.59 -6.75 34.16
CA TRP A 218 -0.46 -7.76 33.99
C TRP A 218 -1.71 -7.25 33.25
N HIS A 219 -1.82 -5.95 32.98
CA HIS A 219 -2.85 -5.39 32.10
C HIS A 219 -2.35 -5.21 30.65
N VAL A 220 -1.08 -5.48 30.39
CA VAL A 220 -0.54 -5.47 29.03
C VAL A 220 -1.16 -6.63 28.25
N ARG A 221 -1.67 -6.32 27.07
CA ARG A 221 -2.19 -7.29 26.12
C ARG A 221 -1.20 -7.45 24.97
N PHE A 222 -1.08 -8.68 24.48
CA PHE A 222 -0.47 -9.00 23.20
C PHE A 222 -1.55 -9.57 22.28
N PRO A 223 -1.44 -9.39 20.95
CA PRO A 223 -2.40 -9.99 20.03
C PRO A 223 -2.27 -11.53 20.06
N SER A 224 -3.40 -12.25 20.03
CA SER A 224 -3.39 -13.71 19.88
C SER A 224 -2.78 -14.11 18.52
N GLU A 225 -3.10 -13.34 17.48
CA GLU A 225 -2.53 -13.46 16.14
C GLU A 225 -2.14 -12.06 15.62
N VAL A 226 -0.94 -11.96 15.05
CA VAL A 226 -0.47 -10.71 14.46
C VAL A 226 -0.90 -10.68 13.00
N SER A 227 -1.59 -9.62 12.60
CA SER A 227 -2.01 -9.46 11.22
C SER A 227 -0.79 -9.15 10.34
N VAL A 228 -0.64 -9.90 9.25
CA VAL A 228 0.48 -9.77 8.30
C VAL A 228 -0.05 -9.47 6.91
N TRP A 229 0.52 -8.46 6.27
CA TRP A 229 0.17 -8.01 4.93
C TRP A 229 0.74 -8.96 3.88
N ARG A 230 -0.14 -9.36 2.96
CA ARG A 230 0.16 -10.20 1.80
C ARG A 230 -0.38 -9.53 0.53
N PRO A 231 0.26 -8.45 0.03
CA PRO A 231 -0.26 -7.71 -1.11
C PRO A 231 -0.36 -8.55 -2.37
N ASN A 232 -1.11 -8.06 -3.37
CA ASN A 232 -0.94 -8.57 -4.71
C ASN A 232 0.50 -8.26 -5.20
N PRO A 233 1.25 -9.22 -5.78
CA PRO A 233 2.63 -8.97 -6.18
C PRO A 233 2.77 -7.86 -7.24
N GLU A 234 1.82 -7.73 -8.17
CA GLU A 234 1.88 -6.67 -9.18
C GLU A 234 1.66 -5.28 -8.58
N GLU A 235 0.73 -5.16 -7.63
CA GLU A 235 0.48 -3.91 -6.90
C GLU A 235 1.70 -3.55 -6.05
N TYR A 236 2.25 -4.52 -5.32
CA TYR A 236 3.46 -4.31 -4.54
C TYR A 236 4.62 -3.84 -5.43
N HIS A 237 4.85 -4.45 -6.60
CA HIS A 237 5.89 -4.02 -7.53
C HIS A 237 5.66 -2.60 -8.05
N LYS A 238 4.41 -2.20 -8.33
CA LYS A 238 4.09 -0.81 -8.71
C LYS A 238 4.46 0.15 -7.58
N LEU A 239 4.08 -0.15 -6.34
CA LEU A 239 4.42 0.68 -5.19
C LEU A 239 5.93 0.75 -4.98
N PHE A 240 6.61 -0.39 -5.12
CA PHE A 240 8.05 -0.51 -5.00
C PHE A 240 8.79 0.41 -6.00
N ILE A 241 8.42 0.34 -7.28
CA ILE A 241 8.99 1.20 -8.33
C ILE A 241 8.71 2.68 -8.03
N ILE A 242 7.47 3.04 -7.69
CA ILE A 242 7.11 4.44 -7.42
C ILE A 242 7.85 4.96 -6.18
N ALA A 243 8.02 4.14 -5.14
CA ALA A 243 8.74 4.50 -3.92
C ALA A 243 10.23 4.72 -4.22
N TRP A 244 10.83 3.83 -5.01
CA TRP A 244 12.20 4.00 -5.48
C TRP A 244 12.34 5.31 -6.26
N GLU A 245 11.50 5.56 -7.27
CA GLU A 245 11.60 6.76 -8.11
C GLU A 245 11.46 8.07 -7.33
N LYS A 246 10.59 8.11 -6.32
CA LYS A 246 10.29 9.33 -5.57
C LYS A 246 11.23 9.59 -4.39
N PHE A 247 11.67 8.54 -3.71
CA PHE A 247 12.31 8.70 -2.39
C PHE A 247 13.71 8.12 -2.28
N VAL A 248 14.05 7.08 -3.05
CA VAL A 248 15.35 6.38 -2.92
C VAL A 248 16.30 6.68 -4.07
N LYS A 249 15.75 6.99 -5.24
CA LYS A 249 16.51 7.24 -6.47
C LYS A 249 17.58 8.32 -6.28
N PRO A 250 18.85 8.03 -6.60
CA PRO A 250 19.94 8.98 -6.53
C PRO A 250 19.65 10.27 -7.29
N GLN A 251 20.10 11.40 -6.74
CA GLN A 251 19.88 12.72 -7.33
C GLN A 251 20.39 12.80 -8.79
N SER A 252 21.52 12.15 -9.07
CA SER A 252 22.13 12.04 -10.40
C SER A 252 21.19 11.41 -11.43
N LEU A 253 20.22 10.59 -11.02
CA LEU A 253 19.28 9.92 -11.91
C LEU A 253 17.90 10.58 -11.99
N LYS A 254 17.63 11.66 -11.25
CA LYS A 254 16.25 12.19 -11.16
C LYS A 254 15.64 12.53 -12.52
N HIS A 255 16.45 12.91 -13.50
CA HIS A 255 16.02 13.21 -14.88
C HIS A 255 15.81 11.97 -15.77
N ILE A 256 16.33 10.80 -15.41
CA ILE A 256 16.30 9.58 -16.23
C ILE A 256 15.09 8.73 -15.84
N LYS A 257 14.06 8.61 -16.67
CA LYS A 257 12.97 7.64 -16.42
C LYS A 257 13.41 6.24 -16.82
N ILE A 258 13.68 5.40 -15.82
CA ILE A 258 14.21 4.03 -16.01
C ILE A 258 13.07 3.08 -16.34
N PHE A 259 11.96 3.22 -15.62
CA PHE A 259 10.73 2.57 -15.97
C PHE A 259 10.00 3.46 -16.96
N LYS A 260 10.16 3.17 -18.26
CA LYS A 260 9.17 3.60 -19.28
C LYS A 260 7.89 2.81 -19.04
N GLY A 261 7.27 2.97 -17.89
CA GLY A 261 5.93 2.49 -17.71
C GLY A 261 5.07 3.23 -18.71
N LYS A 262 4.41 2.47 -19.60
CA LYS A 262 2.98 2.62 -19.80
C LYS A 262 2.31 2.59 -18.41
N HIS A 263 2.52 3.65 -17.62
CA HIS A 263 1.97 3.72 -16.30
C HIS A 263 0.48 3.87 -16.52
N THR A 264 -0.26 2.94 -15.92
CA THR A 264 -1.69 2.88 -15.60
C THR A 264 -2.52 4.18 -15.70
N ASN A 265 -1.92 5.37 -15.56
CA ASN A 265 -2.54 6.65 -15.92
C ASN A 265 -2.93 6.81 -17.39
N GLU A 266 -2.28 6.11 -18.34
CA GLU A 266 -2.68 6.15 -19.76
C GLU A 266 -4.12 5.66 -19.98
N ILE A 267 -4.69 4.92 -19.02
CA ILE A 267 -5.96 4.21 -19.15
C ILE A 267 -6.88 4.46 -17.95
N ALA A 268 -6.39 5.07 -16.85
CA ALA A 268 -7.19 5.41 -15.67
C ALA A 268 -8.42 6.29 -15.99
N TRP A 269 -8.35 7.09 -17.06
CA TRP A 269 -9.50 7.86 -17.55
C TRP A 269 -10.66 6.97 -18.04
N ILE A 270 -10.41 5.71 -18.43
CA ILE A 270 -11.47 4.76 -18.81
C ILE A 270 -12.30 4.34 -17.60
N GLU A 271 -11.68 4.16 -16.43
CA GLU A 271 -12.41 3.88 -15.19
C GLU A 271 -13.30 5.07 -14.78
N LYS A 272 -12.84 6.29 -15.06
CA LYS A 272 -13.67 7.50 -14.87
C LYS A 272 -14.87 7.52 -15.82
N ILE A 273 -14.67 7.12 -17.08
CA ILE A 273 -15.77 6.97 -18.06
C ILE A 273 -16.81 5.94 -17.60
N LEU A 274 -16.37 4.79 -17.07
CA LEU A 274 -17.28 3.75 -16.57
C LEU A 274 -18.17 4.22 -15.41
N ASN A 275 -17.79 5.32 -14.74
CA ASN A 275 -18.55 5.93 -13.66
C ASN A 275 -19.24 7.25 -14.06
N THR A 276 -19.20 7.60 -15.34
CA THR A 276 -19.75 8.85 -15.87
C THR A 276 -20.77 8.56 -16.97
N THR A 277 -21.69 9.50 -17.15
CA THR A 277 -22.68 9.48 -18.21
C THR A 277 -22.45 10.59 -19.21
N PHE A 278 -22.77 10.33 -20.48
CA PHE A 278 -22.59 11.25 -21.59
C PHE A 278 -23.89 11.39 -22.38
N THR A 279 -24.06 12.51 -23.07
CA THR A 279 -25.17 12.74 -23.99
C THR A 279 -24.87 12.29 -25.42
N ASP A 280 -23.59 12.22 -25.80
CA ASP A 280 -23.16 11.76 -27.13
C ASP A 280 -21.87 10.89 -27.08
N GLY A 281 -21.46 10.28 -28.20
CA GLY A 281 -20.24 9.48 -28.34
C GLY A 281 -20.27 8.08 -27.69
N ARG A 282 -21.30 7.76 -26.90
CA ARG A 282 -21.42 6.54 -26.09
C ARG A 282 -21.24 5.22 -26.84
N LYS A 283 -21.75 5.13 -28.07
CA LYS A 283 -21.53 3.95 -28.93
C LYS A 283 -20.06 3.74 -29.24
N ARG A 284 -19.37 4.80 -29.65
CA ARG A 284 -17.93 4.75 -29.92
C ARG A 284 -17.16 4.43 -28.64
N LEU A 285 -17.59 4.94 -27.48
CA LEU A 285 -16.98 4.58 -26.20
C LEU A 285 -17.13 3.08 -25.91
N ILE A 286 -18.32 2.48 -26.10
CA ILE A 286 -18.53 1.04 -25.95
C ILE A 286 -17.58 0.26 -26.87
N GLU A 287 -17.57 0.60 -28.15
CA GLU A 287 -16.87 -0.15 -29.20
C GLU A 287 -15.34 -0.03 -29.12
N LEU A 288 -14.83 1.19 -28.90
CA LEU A 288 -13.42 1.53 -29.11
C LEU A 288 -12.64 1.67 -27.79
N VAL A 289 -13.34 1.76 -26.66
CA VAL A 289 -12.74 2.06 -25.36
C VAL A 289 -13.15 1.02 -24.31
N ILE A 290 -14.42 0.97 -23.93
CA ILE A 290 -14.93 0.18 -22.80
C ILE A 290 -14.76 -1.32 -23.03
N LEU A 291 -15.30 -1.90 -24.11
CA LEU A 291 -15.19 -3.34 -24.35
C LEU A 291 -13.74 -3.80 -24.57
N PRO A 292 -12.92 -3.12 -25.40
CA PRO A 292 -11.49 -3.41 -25.49
C PRO A 292 -10.76 -3.35 -24.15
N TYR A 293 -11.11 -2.40 -23.29
CA TYR A 293 -10.54 -2.27 -21.95
C TYR A 293 -10.93 -3.44 -21.05
N LEU A 294 -12.22 -3.73 -20.90
CA LEU A 294 -12.70 -4.79 -20.01
C LEU A 294 -12.16 -6.16 -20.44
N ILE A 295 -12.25 -6.48 -21.73
CA ILE A 295 -11.91 -7.82 -22.24
C ILE A 295 -10.41 -7.99 -22.40
N ASN A 296 -9.73 -7.09 -23.12
CA ASN A 296 -8.35 -7.31 -23.56
C ASN A 296 -7.31 -6.61 -22.69
N HIS A 297 -7.71 -5.65 -21.83
CA HIS A 297 -6.80 -4.99 -20.90
C HIS A 297 -6.99 -5.50 -19.46
N LYS A 298 -8.23 -5.61 -18.98
CA LYS A 298 -8.57 -6.15 -17.64
C LYS A 298 -8.71 -7.67 -17.61
N ASN A 299 -8.75 -8.34 -18.76
CA ASN A 299 -8.94 -9.79 -18.89
C ASN A 299 -10.24 -10.29 -18.23
N ILE A 300 -11.30 -9.47 -18.24
CA ILE A 300 -12.62 -9.86 -17.76
C ILE A 300 -13.26 -10.82 -18.78
N PRO A 301 -13.90 -11.92 -18.33
CA PRO A 301 -14.64 -12.81 -19.21
C PRO A 301 -15.67 -12.06 -20.08
N PRO A 302 -15.84 -12.42 -21.36
CA PRO A 302 -16.71 -11.67 -22.27
C PRO A 302 -18.14 -11.45 -21.77
N ASP A 303 -18.74 -12.46 -21.12
CA ASP A 303 -20.10 -12.36 -20.61
C ASP A 303 -20.23 -11.35 -19.46
N GLU A 304 -19.22 -11.31 -18.57
CA GLU A 304 -19.16 -10.33 -17.50
C GLU A 304 -18.88 -8.91 -18.03
N ALA A 305 -17.97 -8.79 -19.01
CA ALA A 305 -17.71 -7.52 -19.67
C ALA A 305 -18.95 -6.97 -20.41
N VAL A 306 -19.77 -7.85 -21.00
CA VAL A 306 -21.06 -7.48 -21.60
C VAL A 306 -22.01 -6.91 -20.55
N ASN A 307 -22.11 -7.52 -19.37
CA ASN A 307 -22.99 -7.04 -18.31
C ASN A 307 -22.55 -5.66 -17.82
N ILE A 308 -21.26 -5.47 -17.53
CA ILE A 308 -20.71 -4.17 -17.09
C ILE A 308 -20.98 -3.08 -18.15
N ALA A 309 -20.67 -3.36 -19.42
CA ALA A 309 -20.90 -2.40 -20.50
C ALA A 309 -22.39 -2.12 -20.72
N TYR A 310 -23.26 -3.11 -20.53
CA TYR A 310 -24.70 -2.96 -20.66
C TYR A 310 -25.29 -2.11 -19.54
N ASP A 311 -24.89 -2.33 -18.29
CA ASP A 311 -25.31 -1.51 -17.15
C ASP A 311 -24.88 -0.05 -17.33
N TRP A 312 -23.63 0.17 -17.77
CA TRP A 312 -23.16 1.51 -18.13
C TRP A 312 -23.99 2.13 -19.27
N ALA A 313 -24.29 1.35 -20.31
CA ALA A 313 -25.08 1.83 -21.45
C ALA A 313 -26.51 2.17 -21.04
N LEU A 314 -27.13 1.42 -20.12
CA LEU A 314 -28.46 1.72 -19.59
C LEU A 314 -28.49 3.02 -18.79
N LYS A 315 -27.50 3.25 -17.91
CA LYS A 315 -27.34 4.53 -17.19
C LYS A 315 -27.21 5.73 -18.14
N ASN A 316 -26.54 5.52 -19.26
CA ASN A 316 -26.39 6.56 -20.28
C ASN A 316 -27.69 6.74 -21.11
N HIS A 317 -28.39 5.63 -21.39
CA HIS A 317 -29.61 5.62 -22.17
C HIS A 317 -30.76 6.36 -21.48
N SER A 318 -30.78 6.41 -20.14
CA SER A 318 -31.77 7.17 -19.37
C SER A 318 -31.58 8.69 -19.46
N ILE A 319 -30.37 9.19 -19.70
CA ILE A 319 -30.10 10.62 -19.88
C ILE A 319 -30.45 11.08 -21.29
N ALA A 320 -30.01 10.32 -22.29
CA ALA A 320 -30.38 10.54 -23.67
C ALA A 320 -30.41 9.19 -24.40
N PRO A 321 -31.42 8.88 -25.22
CA PRO A 321 -31.46 7.58 -25.88
C PRO A 321 -30.25 7.35 -26.78
N ILE A 322 -29.62 6.17 -26.65
CA ILE A 322 -28.56 5.75 -27.58
C ILE A 322 -29.23 5.34 -28.89
N THR A 323 -28.86 5.98 -30.00
CA THR A 323 -29.51 5.77 -31.30
C THR A 323 -28.60 5.12 -32.35
N ARG A 324 -29.21 4.46 -33.34
CA ARG A 324 -28.56 3.99 -34.58
C ARG A 324 -29.43 4.42 -35.75
N ASN A 325 -28.85 5.18 -36.68
CA ASN A 325 -29.58 5.74 -37.83
C ASN A 325 -30.86 6.49 -37.39
N LYS A 326 -30.74 7.35 -36.37
CA LYS A 326 -31.83 8.13 -35.75
C LYS A 326 -32.92 7.31 -35.05
N ARG A 327 -32.81 5.98 -34.97
CA ARG A 327 -33.73 5.12 -34.20
C ARG A 327 -33.12 4.80 -32.84
N SER A 328 -33.89 4.98 -31.76
CA SER A 328 -33.46 4.57 -30.42
C SER A 328 -33.30 3.06 -30.34
N PHE A 329 -32.26 2.60 -29.66
CA PHE A 329 -32.16 1.19 -29.30
C PHE A 329 -33.20 0.83 -28.23
N GLY A 330 -33.98 -0.23 -28.46
CA GLY A 330 -34.62 -0.94 -27.36
C GLY A 330 -33.58 -1.67 -26.49
N THR A 331 -33.95 -2.04 -25.27
CA THR A 331 -33.07 -2.74 -24.30
C THR A 331 -32.44 -4.00 -24.89
N THR A 332 -33.24 -4.88 -25.50
CA THR A 332 -32.75 -6.10 -26.17
C THR A 332 -31.80 -5.80 -27.32
N ALA A 333 -32.10 -4.75 -28.11
CA ALA A 333 -31.29 -4.37 -29.26
C ALA A 333 -29.93 -3.79 -28.81
N LEU A 334 -29.91 -3.02 -27.72
CA LEU A 334 -28.69 -2.51 -27.09
C LEU A 334 -27.82 -3.64 -26.56
N LEU A 335 -28.41 -4.60 -25.84
CA LEU A 335 -27.67 -5.76 -25.32
C LEU A 335 -27.05 -6.60 -26.45
N ASN A 336 -27.82 -6.87 -27.51
CA ASN A 336 -27.33 -7.63 -28.66
C ASN A 336 -26.21 -6.90 -29.40
N TYR A 337 -26.31 -5.57 -29.50
CA TYR A 337 -25.25 -4.73 -30.04
C TYR A 337 -23.96 -4.86 -29.21
N ILE A 338 -24.05 -4.77 -27.88
CA ILE A 338 -22.88 -4.92 -26.99
C ILE A 338 -22.27 -6.32 -27.10
N ARG A 339 -23.09 -7.38 -27.09
CA ARG A 339 -22.62 -8.77 -27.28
C ARG A 339 -21.85 -8.96 -28.58
N TYR A 340 -22.38 -8.41 -29.68
CA TYR A 340 -21.71 -8.47 -30.98
C TYR A 340 -20.32 -7.83 -30.92
N HIS A 341 -20.22 -6.63 -30.34
CA HIS A 341 -18.93 -5.94 -30.23
C HIS A 341 -17.97 -6.58 -29.21
N ALA A 342 -18.48 -7.20 -28.14
CA ALA A 342 -17.66 -7.93 -27.18
C ALA A 342 -17.00 -9.15 -27.84
N LYS A 343 -17.78 -9.94 -28.58
CA LYS A 343 -17.27 -11.07 -29.38
C LYS A 343 -16.22 -10.62 -30.38
N ARG A 344 -16.49 -9.52 -31.10
CA ARG A 344 -15.52 -8.95 -32.05
C ARG A 344 -14.23 -8.51 -31.35
N CYS A 345 -14.31 -7.81 -30.22
CA CYS A 345 -13.14 -7.36 -29.46
C CYS A 345 -12.27 -8.54 -29.01
N GLN A 346 -12.89 -9.62 -28.54
CA GLN A 346 -12.17 -10.83 -28.14
C GLN A 346 -11.46 -11.48 -29.33
N GLN A 347 -12.16 -11.63 -30.46
CA GLN A 347 -11.61 -12.25 -31.67
C GLN A 347 -10.44 -11.46 -32.27
N THR A 348 -10.54 -10.13 -32.31
CA THR A 348 -9.52 -9.27 -32.93
C THR A 348 -8.44 -8.81 -31.97
N LYS A 349 -8.57 -9.12 -30.66
CA LYS A 349 -7.68 -8.61 -29.60
C LYS A 349 -7.53 -7.09 -29.64
N LEU A 350 -8.62 -6.40 -29.94
CA LEU A 350 -8.66 -4.93 -30.05
C LEU A 350 -8.21 -4.30 -28.73
N LYS A 351 -7.29 -3.34 -28.78
CA LYS A 351 -6.86 -2.56 -27.61
C LYS A 351 -7.73 -1.31 -27.48
N PRO A 352 -7.97 -0.81 -26.25
CA PRO A 352 -8.67 0.47 -26.07
C PRO A 352 -7.88 1.59 -26.76
N LEU A 353 -8.60 2.60 -27.27
CA LEU A 353 -7.97 3.79 -27.84
C LEU A 353 -7.03 4.46 -26.83
N SER A 354 -5.90 4.97 -27.34
CA SER A 354 -5.07 5.91 -26.60
C SER A 354 -5.73 7.30 -26.54
N LEU A 355 -5.25 8.20 -25.68
CA LEU A 355 -5.75 9.58 -25.61
C LEU A 355 -5.72 10.30 -26.97
N LYS A 356 -4.61 10.17 -27.72
CA LYS A 356 -4.52 10.69 -29.12
C LYS A 356 -5.54 10.05 -30.05
N GLY A 357 -5.86 8.77 -29.84
CA GLY A 357 -6.91 8.08 -30.56
C GLY A 357 -8.29 8.67 -30.24
N VAL A 358 -8.56 8.97 -28.97
CA VAL A 358 -9.80 9.62 -28.54
C VAL A 358 -9.93 11.01 -29.15
N GLU A 359 -8.89 11.85 -29.09
CA GLU A 359 -8.86 13.18 -29.73
C GLU A 359 -9.27 13.11 -31.20
N LYS A 360 -8.76 12.11 -31.94
CA LYS A 360 -9.09 11.91 -33.36
C LYS A 360 -10.50 11.38 -33.57
N TRP A 361 -10.89 10.33 -32.85
CA TRP A 361 -12.14 9.60 -33.11
C TRP A 361 -13.37 10.22 -32.46
N PHE A 362 -13.20 11.19 -31.56
CA PHE A 362 -14.25 11.92 -30.86
C PHE A 362 -14.16 13.44 -31.09
N ALA A 363 -13.49 13.87 -32.18
CA ALA A 363 -13.37 15.29 -32.54
C ALA A 363 -14.72 16.03 -32.65
N ASP A 364 -15.79 15.30 -32.93
CA ASP A 364 -17.18 15.75 -33.05
C ASP A 364 -17.99 15.61 -31.75
N THR A 365 -17.41 15.08 -30.67
CA THR A 365 -18.08 14.91 -29.36
C THR A 365 -17.31 15.67 -28.27
N PRO A 366 -17.48 17.00 -28.14
CA PRO A 366 -16.71 17.83 -27.22
C PRO A 366 -16.86 17.40 -25.76
N GLU A 367 -18.06 16.96 -25.35
CA GLU A 367 -18.33 16.46 -24.00
C GLU A 367 -17.36 15.35 -23.56
N VAL A 368 -17.11 14.38 -24.44
CA VAL A 368 -16.18 13.27 -24.16
C VAL A 368 -14.74 13.79 -24.12
N LEU A 369 -14.37 14.67 -25.05
CA LEU A 369 -13.01 15.23 -25.10
C LEU A 369 -12.69 16.07 -23.86
N ASP A 370 -13.59 16.95 -23.46
CA ASP A 370 -13.38 17.85 -22.33
C ASP A 370 -13.28 17.07 -21.02
N TYR A 371 -14.09 16.01 -20.88
CA TYR A 371 -14.01 15.09 -19.75
C TYR A 371 -12.70 14.30 -19.71
N VAL A 372 -12.30 13.71 -20.84
CA VAL A 372 -11.11 12.83 -20.90
C VAL A 372 -9.80 13.62 -20.81
N LEU A 373 -9.76 14.83 -21.39
CA LEU A 373 -8.59 15.69 -21.43
C LEU A 373 -8.52 16.67 -20.25
N GLY A 374 -9.53 16.69 -19.38
CA GLY A 374 -9.55 17.51 -18.17
C GLY A 374 -9.71 19.02 -18.44
N LYS A 375 -10.39 19.40 -19.53
CA LYS A 375 -10.62 20.82 -19.85
C LYS A 375 -11.74 21.48 -19.03
N ASN A 376 -12.44 20.71 -18.20
CA ASN A 376 -13.53 21.18 -17.34
C ASN A 376 -13.14 21.31 -15.85
N GLU A 377 -11.86 21.21 -15.48
CA GLU A 377 -11.36 21.49 -14.12
C GLU A 377 -10.75 22.90 -14.01
N GLN A 378 -11.51 23.94 -14.40
CA GLN A 378 -11.25 25.34 -14.04
C GLN A 378 -12.31 25.86 -13.08
#